data_AF-A0A3N7EY46-F1
#
_entry.id   AF-A0A3N7EY46-F1
#
_cell.length_a   1.000
_cell.length_b   1.000
_cell.length_c   1.000
_cell.angle_alpha   90.00
_cell.angle_beta   90.00
_cell.angle_gamma   90.00
#
_symmetry.space_group_name_H-M   'P 1'
#
loop_
_entity.id
_entity.type
_entity.pdbx_description
1 polymer ?
#
loop_
_entity_poly.entity_id
_entity_poly.type
_entity_poly.pdbx_seq_one_letter_code
_entity_poly.pdbx_strand_id
1 'polypeptide(L)'
;MEFSLHPLFLLLLLSLLSSSVSYNPPVKYFMNCGSGTDVDDLDGYPRTFVGDEKSNSSFSVGKSKSIQNENPLPGISLLYHTARIYTKLTPYMLDITQNGSYLVRLHFFPFSFKGTHLADALFNVSASNFSLLTDFRVPNSTTEFPVIKEFFLTIAVGNFNIYFKPAEETPFAFVNAIEAFLLPQNFFMDNASATPPLRTKDGALRTRYRINVGGLEVNDTLWRNWVPDDDYLAFGGSGANRPFSGKLHQASQGLTVQEIAPDSVYTTCKEASVDNNGASNFPNITWRFNVSKKARHLVRLHFCDFISVSPGTVKFDLNLSTNLSQVIDPNSGGFSEMASPFFLDFVVPSDDSGYMSFSIAPGNNSIPKVAFLNGLEIMEFVGNKIIVVPVDEHESKNHLALRIGSAGGVALVLVLILLFSLCLRLKRPKPVKAEFLYGKGRSPSWITEKTENASSNVTNLNLKLKMSLAEILAATHNFNPKLLIGEGGFGKVYKGTLETGMKVAVKRSDSSHGQGLPEFRTEVMVLSKIQHRHLVSLVGYCDEGSEMILVFEFLEKGTLRDHLYSTKECSKNPSAKTELNWKQRLEICIGSAKGLHYLHTGPDGGIFHRDVKSTNILLDEHYVAK
;
A
#
# COMPACT_ATOMS: atom_id res chain seq x y z
N MET A 1 -23.71 52.53 -40.07
CA MET A 1 -22.98 52.58 -38.78
C MET A 1 -22.17 51.30 -38.69
N GLU A 2 -20.91 51.36 -39.09
CA GLU A 2 -19.96 50.27 -38.87
C GLU A 2 -19.43 50.40 -37.43
N PHE A 3 -19.57 49.35 -36.62
CA PHE A 3 -18.89 49.29 -35.34
C PHE A 3 -17.55 48.56 -35.51
N SER A 4 -16.49 49.36 -35.63
CA SER A 4 -15.11 48.88 -35.51
C SER A 4 -14.88 48.34 -34.09
N LEU A 5 -14.82 47.01 -33.92
CA LEU A 5 -14.24 46.43 -32.71
C LEU A 5 -12.73 46.61 -32.76
N HIS A 6 -12.17 47.31 -31.76
CA HIS A 6 -10.76 47.62 -31.70
C HIS A 6 -9.87 46.39 -31.42
N PRO A 7 -8.69 46.27 -32.06
CA PRO A 7 -7.72 45.20 -31.78
C PRO A 7 -7.11 45.27 -30.37
N LEU A 8 -7.32 46.37 -29.63
CA LEU A 8 -6.88 46.52 -28.23
C LEU A 8 -7.52 45.48 -27.30
N PHE A 9 -8.75 45.03 -27.58
CA PHE A 9 -9.44 44.04 -26.74
C PHE A 9 -8.81 42.64 -26.84
N LEU A 10 -8.25 42.29 -28.00
CA LEU A 10 -7.49 41.03 -28.17
C LEU A 10 -6.20 41.06 -27.34
N LEU A 11 -5.48 42.19 -27.34
CA LEU A 11 -4.24 42.35 -26.57
C LEU A 11 -4.47 42.26 -25.05
N LEU A 12 -5.61 42.72 -24.52
CA LEU A 12 -5.94 42.53 -23.11
C LEU A 12 -6.27 41.07 -22.76
N LEU A 13 -6.89 40.28 -23.65
CA LEU A 13 -7.08 38.84 -23.41
C LEU A 13 -5.75 38.07 -23.41
N LEU A 14 -4.75 38.47 -24.21
CA LEU A 14 -3.41 37.86 -24.14
C LEU A 14 -2.68 38.15 -22.81
N SER A 15 -3.00 39.24 -22.11
CA SER A 15 -2.38 39.56 -20.80
C SER A 15 -3.00 38.82 -19.60
N LEU A 16 -4.08 38.06 -19.79
CA LEU A 16 -4.72 37.22 -18.76
C LEU A 16 -4.37 35.73 -18.85
N LEU A 17 -3.62 35.34 -19.89
CA LEU A 17 -2.90 34.07 -19.91
C LEU A 17 -1.68 34.21 -18.99
N SER A 18 -1.88 33.93 -17.69
CA SER A 18 -0.79 33.57 -16.79
C SER A 18 -0.09 32.34 -17.37
N SER A 19 0.96 32.55 -18.16
CA SER A 19 1.76 31.49 -18.75
C SER A 19 2.56 30.80 -17.65
N SER A 20 1.94 29.81 -17.00
CA SER A 20 2.67 28.84 -16.19
C SER A 20 3.66 28.14 -17.11
N VAL A 21 4.94 28.48 -16.96
CA VAL A 21 6.02 27.86 -17.72
C VAL A 21 6.05 26.38 -17.30
N SER A 22 5.63 25.50 -18.20
CA SER A 22 5.69 24.05 -17.98
C SER A 22 7.13 23.65 -17.66
N TYR A 23 7.28 22.75 -16.68
CA TYR A 23 8.58 22.26 -16.27
C TYR A 23 9.24 21.53 -17.46
N ASN A 24 10.44 21.97 -17.85
CA ASN A 24 11.22 21.30 -18.87
C ASN A 24 12.32 20.47 -18.18
N PRO A 25 12.16 19.14 -18.07
CA PRO A 25 13.13 18.32 -17.35
C PRO A 25 14.51 18.38 -18.03
N PRO A 26 15.61 18.49 -17.26
CA PRO A 26 16.96 18.53 -17.82
C PRO A 26 17.37 17.19 -18.46
N VAL A 27 16.77 16.09 -18.01
CA VAL A 27 16.92 14.75 -18.58
C VAL A 27 15.53 14.13 -18.74
N LYS A 28 15.18 13.71 -19.96
CA LYS A 28 13.88 13.12 -20.31
C LYS A 28 13.99 12.07 -21.41
N TYR A 29 13.17 11.03 -21.30
CA TYR A 29 13.00 9.92 -22.24
C TYR A 29 11.49 9.73 -22.44
N PHE A 30 10.97 10.23 -23.55
CA PHE A 30 9.56 10.08 -23.94
C PHE A 30 9.51 9.18 -25.17
N MET A 31 8.79 8.06 -25.08
CA MET A 31 8.87 6.97 -26.05
C MET A 31 7.48 6.56 -26.53
N ASN A 32 7.26 6.67 -27.84
CA ASN A 32 6.07 6.20 -28.53
C ASN A 32 6.28 4.73 -28.92
N CYS A 33 5.61 3.81 -28.24
CA CYS A 33 5.93 2.39 -28.28
C CYS A 33 5.25 1.67 -29.45
N GLY A 34 6.05 0.98 -30.25
CA GLY A 34 5.62 0.32 -31.49
C GLY A 34 5.52 1.27 -32.69
N SER A 35 6.11 2.48 -32.61
CA SER A 35 6.05 3.49 -33.66
C SER A 35 7.42 3.73 -34.32
N GLY A 36 7.42 3.88 -35.64
CA GLY A 36 8.59 4.31 -36.44
C GLY A 36 8.72 5.82 -36.62
N THR A 37 7.78 6.59 -36.05
CA THR A 37 7.68 8.06 -36.14
C THR A 37 7.47 8.71 -34.78
N ASP A 38 8.08 9.87 -34.60
CA ASP A 38 7.90 10.72 -33.43
C ASP A 38 6.50 11.35 -33.45
N VAL A 39 5.96 11.64 -32.26
CA VAL A 39 4.64 12.27 -32.07
C VAL A 39 4.80 13.41 -31.08
N ASP A 40 4.41 14.61 -31.49
CA ASP A 40 4.16 15.71 -30.55
C ASP A 40 2.77 15.53 -29.94
N ASP A 41 2.74 15.21 -28.65
CA ASP A 41 1.52 15.21 -27.86
C ASP A 41 1.21 16.67 -27.49
N LEU A 42 0.01 17.14 -27.87
CA LEU A 42 -0.39 18.55 -27.85
C LEU A 42 -1.50 18.86 -26.81
N ASP A 43 -1.69 17.98 -25.84
CA ASP A 43 -2.60 18.18 -24.71
C ASP A 43 -2.07 19.29 -23.77
N GLY A 44 -2.24 20.53 -24.20
CA GLY A 44 -1.88 21.77 -23.50
C GLY A 44 -0.42 22.22 -23.65
N TYR A 45 0.54 21.29 -23.80
CA TYR A 45 1.98 21.62 -23.84
C TYR A 45 2.77 20.67 -24.77
N PRO A 46 3.81 21.15 -25.48
CA PRO A 46 4.53 20.34 -26.46
C PRO A 46 5.41 19.27 -25.79
N ARG A 47 4.99 18.00 -25.92
CA ARG A 47 5.80 16.83 -25.52
C ARG A 47 6.09 15.95 -26.75
N THR A 48 7.32 15.98 -27.24
CA THR A 48 7.75 15.09 -28.33
C THR A 48 8.09 13.69 -27.77
N PHE A 49 7.31 12.69 -28.15
CA PHE A 49 7.57 11.27 -27.90
C PHE A 49 8.29 10.65 -29.10
N VAL A 50 9.46 10.06 -28.86
CA VAL A 50 10.31 9.47 -29.92
C VAL A 50 9.83 8.07 -30.29
N GLY A 51 9.74 7.76 -31.58
CA GLY A 51 9.36 6.45 -32.08
C GLY A 51 10.41 5.38 -31.77
N ASP A 52 10.02 4.29 -31.10
CA ASP A 52 10.95 3.31 -30.55
C ASP A 52 11.34 2.14 -31.48
N GLU A 53 10.84 2.09 -32.72
CA GLU A 53 11.30 1.09 -33.70
C GLU A 53 12.75 1.27 -34.13
N LYS A 54 13.30 2.48 -33.94
CA LYS A 54 14.71 2.79 -34.21
C LYS A 54 15.38 3.11 -32.88
N SER A 55 16.19 2.17 -32.39
CA SER A 55 17.09 2.43 -31.24
C SER A 55 17.96 3.65 -31.52
N ASN A 56 18.13 4.51 -30.53
CA ASN A 56 18.99 5.68 -30.60
C ASN A 56 20.09 5.60 -29.52
N SER A 57 20.79 6.69 -29.23
CA SER A 57 21.83 6.73 -28.20
C SER A 57 21.28 6.81 -26.77
N SER A 58 20.00 7.16 -26.56
CA SER A 58 19.40 7.33 -25.23
C SER A 58 18.57 6.13 -24.77
N PHE A 59 18.12 5.27 -25.69
CA PHE A 59 17.45 4.02 -25.36
C PHE A 59 17.64 2.93 -26.43
N SER A 60 17.50 1.67 -26.00
CA SER A 60 17.43 0.51 -26.88
C SER A 60 16.34 -0.47 -26.42
N VAL A 61 15.82 -1.25 -27.36
CA VAL A 61 14.66 -2.12 -27.13
C VAL A 61 15.03 -3.56 -27.44
N GLY A 62 14.80 -4.46 -26.49
CA GLY A 62 15.01 -5.90 -26.66
C GLY A 62 14.01 -6.55 -27.63
N LYS A 63 14.23 -7.85 -27.92
CA LYS A 63 13.40 -8.60 -28.88
C LYS A 63 11.92 -8.52 -28.48
N SER A 64 11.13 -7.86 -29.33
CA SER A 64 9.72 -7.49 -29.13
C SER A 64 9.05 -7.33 -30.50
N LYS A 65 7.74 -7.04 -30.54
CA LYS A 65 6.99 -6.77 -31.78
C LYS A 65 6.28 -5.43 -31.69
N SER A 66 6.38 -4.59 -32.72
CA SER A 66 5.49 -3.44 -32.90
C SER A 66 4.12 -3.93 -33.41
N ILE A 67 3.05 -3.29 -32.97
CA ILE A 67 1.71 -3.42 -33.54
C ILE A 67 1.04 -2.04 -33.66
N GLN A 68 0.13 -1.93 -34.62
CA GLN A 68 -0.64 -0.72 -34.88
C GLN A 68 -2.13 -1.06 -34.75
N ASN A 69 -2.91 -0.11 -34.24
CA ASN A 69 -4.36 -0.18 -34.20
C ASN A 69 -4.90 0.05 -35.63
N GLU A 70 -5.59 -0.96 -36.16
CA GLU A 70 -6.17 -0.90 -37.51
C GLU A 70 -7.42 0.00 -37.56
N ASN A 71 -8.07 0.26 -36.41
CA ASN A 71 -9.29 1.07 -36.30
C ASN A 71 -9.23 1.97 -35.05
N PRO A 72 -8.38 3.02 -35.03
CA PRO A 72 -8.37 3.99 -33.93
C PRO A 72 -9.68 4.77 -33.85
N LEU A 73 -10.14 5.05 -32.62
CA LEU A 73 -11.33 5.89 -32.40
C LEU A 73 -10.99 7.36 -32.70
N PRO A 74 -11.95 8.15 -33.26
CA PRO A 74 -11.74 9.57 -33.50
C PRO A 74 -11.41 10.33 -32.20
N GLY A 75 -10.42 11.21 -32.23
CA GLY A 75 -10.03 12.06 -31.10
C GLY A 75 -9.02 11.45 -30.14
N ILE A 76 -8.60 10.20 -30.32
CA ILE A 76 -7.53 9.60 -29.53
C ILE A 76 -6.15 10.14 -30.00
N SER A 77 -5.26 10.44 -29.04
CA SER A 77 -3.88 10.85 -29.34
C SER A 77 -3.13 9.76 -30.12
N LEU A 78 -2.32 10.17 -31.10
CA LEU A 78 -1.50 9.28 -31.95
C LEU A 78 -0.58 8.37 -31.12
N LEU A 79 -0.24 8.78 -29.89
CA LEU A 79 0.53 8.01 -28.91
C LEU A 79 -0.12 6.66 -28.53
N TYR A 80 -1.43 6.51 -28.73
CA TYR A 80 -2.19 5.29 -28.42
C TYR A 80 -2.60 4.49 -29.66
N HIS A 81 -2.16 4.90 -30.86
CA HIS A 81 -2.40 4.18 -32.11
C HIS A 81 -1.44 3.00 -32.31
N THR A 82 -0.36 2.92 -31.54
CA THR A 82 0.60 1.81 -31.57
C THR A 82 0.78 1.20 -30.19
N ALA A 83 1.32 -0.01 -30.16
CA ALA A 83 1.82 -0.63 -28.94
C ALA A 83 3.03 -1.52 -29.26
N ARG A 84 3.90 -1.71 -28.26
CA ARG A 84 4.97 -2.72 -28.30
C ARG A 84 4.57 -3.94 -27.48
N ILE A 85 4.65 -5.12 -28.11
CA ILE A 85 4.34 -6.43 -27.54
C ILE A 85 5.60 -7.18 -27.13
N TYR A 86 5.57 -7.76 -25.93
CA TYR A 86 6.58 -8.64 -25.37
C TYR A 86 5.99 -10.04 -25.16
N THR A 87 6.60 -11.06 -25.76
CA THR A 87 6.23 -12.49 -25.57
C THR A 87 7.35 -13.31 -24.91
N LYS A 88 8.47 -12.65 -24.57
CA LYS A 88 9.64 -13.21 -23.86
C LYS A 88 10.18 -12.11 -22.95
N LEU A 89 10.92 -12.51 -21.91
CA LEU A 89 11.52 -11.56 -20.98
C LEU A 89 12.70 -10.84 -21.66
N THR A 90 12.45 -9.65 -22.20
CA THR A 90 13.47 -8.77 -22.78
C THR A 90 13.30 -7.35 -22.22
N PRO A 91 14.39 -6.61 -21.98
CA PRO A 91 14.32 -5.27 -21.43
C PRO A 91 14.00 -4.22 -22.51
N TYR A 92 13.28 -3.19 -22.09
CA TYR A 92 13.45 -1.83 -22.59
C TYR A 92 14.60 -1.20 -21.79
N MET A 93 15.63 -0.66 -22.44
CA MET A 93 16.84 -0.15 -21.78
C MET A 93 16.97 1.36 -22.00
N LEU A 94 17.02 2.15 -20.93
CA LEU A 94 17.30 3.60 -20.98
C LEU A 94 18.73 3.85 -20.51
N ASP A 95 19.49 4.68 -21.22
CA ASP A 95 20.84 5.10 -20.81
C ASP A 95 20.75 6.37 -19.96
N ILE A 96 20.80 6.20 -18.63
CA ILE A 96 20.58 7.26 -17.64
C ILE A 96 21.85 8.09 -17.47
N THR A 97 21.77 9.38 -17.82
CA THR A 97 22.91 10.30 -17.82
C THR A 97 23.15 11.00 -16.48
N GLN A 98 22.17 11.00 -15.56
CA GLN A 98 22.23 11.73 -14.29
C GLN A 98 21.62 10.92 -13.13
N ASN A 99 22.24 10.99 -11.95
CA ASN A 99 21.67 10.42 -10.73
C ASN A 99 20.52 11.31 -10.21
N GLY A 100 19.42 10.71 -9.78
CA GLY A 100 18.40 11.44 -9.02
C GLY A 100 17.05 10.72 -8.91
N SER A 101 16.03 11.47 -8.51
CA SER A 101 14.64 11.00 -8.49
C SER A 101 14.01 11.23 -9.86
N TYR A 102 13.45 10.19 -10.45
CA TYR A 102 12.78 10.21 -11.74
C TYR A 102 11.29 9.94 -11.56
N LEU A 103 10.47 10.63 -12.35
CA LEU A 103 9.09 10.23 -12.59
C LEU A 103 9.07 9.30 -13.80
N VAL A 104 8.48 8.12 -13.64
CA VAL A 104 8.30 7.12 -14.70
C VAL A 104 6.81 6.86 -14.86
N ARG A 105 6.29 7.04 -16.08
CA ARG A 105 4.90 6.71 -16.44
C ARG A 105 4.87 5.62 -17.49
N LEU A 106 3.96 4.66 -17.30
CA LEU A 106 3.68 3.59 -18.23
C LEU A 106 2.23 3.74 -18.71
N HIS A 107 2.04 3.83 -20.02
CA HIS A 107 0.73 4.09 -20.63
C HIS A 107 0.22 2.82 -21.31
N PHE A 108 -1.01 2.46 -20.99
CA PHE A 108 -1.67 1.27 -21.52
C PHE A 108 -3.05 1.66 -22.09
N PHE A 109 -3.20 1.54 -23.40
CA PHE A 109 -4.45 1.74 -24.12
C PHE A 109 -4.75 0.47 -24.93
N PRO A 110 -5.76 -0.33 -24.54
CA PRO A 110 -6.02 -1.62 -25.16
C PRO A 110 -6.83 -1.45 -26.44
N PHE A 111 -6.39 -2.10 -27.52
CA PHE A 111 -7.12 -2.18 -28.79
C PHE A 111 -7.10 -3.62 -29.34
N SER A 112 -7.82 -3.85 -30.43
CA SER A 112 -7.84 -5.14 -31.14
C SER A 112 -6.81 -5.17 -32.27
N PHE A 113 -6.06 -6.26 -32.39
CA PHE A 113 -5.12 -6.49 -33.50
C PHE A 113 -5.19 -7.95 -33.96
N LYS A 114 -5.54 -8.18 -35.22
CA LYS A 114 -5.59 -9.52 -35.85
C LYS A 114 -6.32 -10.59 -35.02
N GLY A 115 -7.45 -10.21 -34.42
CA GLY A 115 -8.29 -11.10 -33.59
C GLY A 115 -7.80 -11.30 -32.15
N THR A 116 -6.71 -10.65 -31.73
CA THR A 116 -6.24 -10.60 -30.33
C THR A 116 -6.68 -9.29 -29.69
N HIS A 117 -7.25 -9.32 -28.48
CA HIS A 117 -7.63 -8.12 -27.73
C HIS A 117 -6.56 -7.79 -26.69
N LEU A 118 -5.99 -6.58 -26.70
CA LEU A 118 -4.90 -6.24 -25.77
C LEU A 118 -5.34 -6.24 -24.30
N ALA A 119 -6.63 -6.01 -24.01
CA ALA A 119 -7.18 -6.10 -22.64
C ALA A 119 -7.12 -7.53 -22.04
N ASP A 120 -6.92 -8.56 -22.86
CA ASP A 120 -6.77 -9.95 -22.40
C ASP A 120 -5.41 -10.21 -21.72
N ALA A 121 -4.45 -9.30 -21.88
CA ALA A 121 -3.10 -9.43 -21.32
C ALA A 121 -3.11 -9.43 -19.78
N LEU A 122 -2.46 -10.43 -19.19
CA LEU A 122 -2.14 -10.49 -17.77
C LEU A 122 -0.60 -10.52 -17.64
N PHE A 123 -0.02 -9.50 -17.03
CA PHE A 123 1.44 -9.38 -17.01
C PHE A 123 1.98 -8.64 -15.79
N ASN A 124 3.28 -8.85 -15.55
CA ASN A 124 4.06 -8.17 -14.54
C ASN A 124 4.96 -7.13 -15.20
N VAL A 125 5.16 -6.01 -14.53
CA VAL A 125 6.17 -5.01 -14.92
C VAL A 125 7.16 -4.82 -13.80
N SER A 126 8.45 -4.89 -14.12
CA SER A 126 9.53 -4.62 -13.19
C SER A 126 10.54 -3.68 -13.81
N ALA A 127 11.15 -2.82 -13.00
CA ALA A 127 12.19 -1.91 -13.43
C ALA A 127 13.43 -2.07 -12.54
N SER A 128 14.58 -2.35 -13.15
CA SER A 128 15.80 -2.80 -12.48
C SER A 128 15.49 -3.94 -11.51
N ASN A 129 15.61 -3.71 -10.19
CA ASN A 129 15.37 -4.73 -9.16
C ASN A 129 13.95 -4.68 -8.54
N PHE A 130 13.09 -3.77 -8.99
CA PHE A 130 11.80 -3.48 -8.36
C PHE A 130 10.62 -4.03 -9.18
N SER A 131 9.72 -4.79 -8.53
CA SER A 131 8.41 -5.10 -9.11
C SER A 131 7.47 -3.89 -8.99
N LEU A 132 7.09 -3.29 -10.13
CA LEU A 132 6.22 -2.11 -10.21
C LEU A 132 4.75 -2.48 -10.32
N LEU A 133 4.46 -3.50 -11.14
CA LEU A 133 3.12 -4.04 -11.37
C LEU A 133 3.17 -5.57 -11.25
N THR A 134 2.18 -6.13 -10.57
CA THR A 134 2.00 -7.58 -10.39
C THR A 134 0.57 -7.94 -10.74
N ASP A 135 0.40 -9.02 -11.50
CA ASP A 135 -0.87 -9.56 -12.00
C ASP A 135 -1.75 -8.49 -12.66
N PHE A 136 -1.10 -7.60 -13.42
CA PHE A 136 -1.74 -6.42 -14.00
C PHE A 136 -2.55 -6.77 -15.24
N ARG A 137 -3.78 -6.26 -15.26
CA ARG A 137 -4.71 -6.28 -16.39
C ARG A 137 -5.19 -4.87 -16.65
N VAL A 138 -5.42 -4.55 -17.92
CA VAL A 138 -6.01 -3.27 -18.35
C VAL A 138 -7.53 -3.46 -18.44
N PRO A 139 -8.35 -2.65 -17.74
CA PRO A 139 -9.80 -2.84 -17.76
C PRO A 139 -10.38 -2.66 -19.16
N ASN A 140 -11.23 -3.59 -19.59
CA ASN A 140 -11.82 -3.57 -20.94
C ASN A 140 -12.80 -2.40 -21.18
N SER A 141 -13.20 -1.69 -20.12
CA SER A 141 -14.07 -0.51 -20.16
C SER A 141 -13.34 0.80 -20.49
N THR A 142 -12.02 0.77 -20.73
CA THR A 142 -11.18 1.98 -20.91
C THR A 142 -11.05 2.41 -22.38
N THR A 143 -12.08 2.18 -23.20
CA THR A 143 -12.05 2.49 -24.64
C THR A 143 -11.92 3.98 -24.97
N GLU A 144 -12.19 4.88 -24.00
CA GLU A 144 -12.11 6.33 -24.19
C GLU A 144 -10.82 6.96 -23.65
N PHE A 145 -10.14 6.33 -22.66
CA PHE A 145 -9.01 6.94 -21.95
C PHE A 145 -7.89 5.95 -21.63
N PRO A 146 -6.60 6.33 -21.77
CA PRO A 146 -5.46 5.48 -21.45
C PRO A 146 -5.33 5.24 -19.95
N VAL A 147 -4.94 4.02 -19.58
CA VAL A 147 -4.54 3.70 -18.20
C VAL A 147 -3.07 4.08 -18.02
N ILE A 148 -2.81 5.18 -17.32
CA ILE A 148 -1.47 5.64 -16.98
C ILE A 148 -1.11 5.14 -15.58
N LYS A 149 0.10 4.58 -15.42
CA LYS A 149 0.67 4.18 -14.12
C LYS A 149 1.92 4.98 -13.83
N GLU A 150 1.87 5.78 -12.78
CA GLU A 150 2.90 6.73 -12.36
C GLU A 150 3.72 6.20 -11.18
N PHE A 151 5.04 6.26 -11.30
CA PHE A 151 6.01 5.78 -10.32
C PHE A 151 7.13 6.79 -10.11
N PHE A 152 7.49 7.06 -8.87
CA PHE A 152 8.72 7.77 -8.51
C PHE A 152 9.81 6.76 -8.14
N LEU A 153 10.99 6.87 -8.75
CA LEU A 153 12.14 6.00 -8.51
C LEU A 153 13.41 6.83 -8.32
N THR A 154 14.28 6.43 -7.39
CA THR A 154 15.66 6.90 -7.40
C THR A 154 16.46 6.05 -8.40
N ILE A 155 16.95 6.67 -9.47
CA ILE A 155 17.68 6.00 -10.54
C ILE A 155 19.12 6.52 -10.56
N ALA A 156 20.07 5.60 -10.74
CA ALA A 156 21.49 5.89 -10.88
C ALA A 156 21.92 5.91 -12.35
N VAL A 157 23.03 6.60 -12.64
CA VAL A 157 23.67 6.67 -13.96
C VAL A 157 23.96 5.26 -14.51
N GLY A 158 23.70 5.07 -15.81
CA GLY A 158 23.86 3.82 -16.55
C GLY A 158 22.54 3.21 -16.99
N ASN A 159 22.54 1.90 -17.29
CA ASN A 159 21.39 1.23 -17.89
C ASN A 159 20.24 1.01 -16.88
N PHE A 160 19.11 1.69 -17.11
CA PHE A 160 17.85 1.43 -16.43
C PHE A 160 16.95 0.54 -17.30
N ASN A 161 16.73 -0.70 -16.84
CA ASN A 161 16.00 -1.72 -17.60
C ASN A 161 14.55 -1.84 -17.11
N ILE A 162 13.57 -1.77 -18.00
CA ILE A 162 12.15 -2.05 -17.74
C ILE A 162 11.77 -3.35 -18.44
N TYR A 163 11.21 -4.31 -17.71
CA TYR A 163 10.82 -5.61 -18.21
C TYR A 163 9.29 -5.78 -18.16
N PHE A 164 8.71 -6.22 -19.26
CA PHE A 164 7.31 -6.59 -19.39
C PHE A 164 7.22 -8.10 -19.51
N LYS A 165 6.81 -8.79 -18.43
CA LYS A 165 6.77 -10.26 -18.35
C LYS A 165 5.31 -10.74 -18.41
N PRO A 166 4.88 -11.44 -19.47
CA PRO A 166 3.58 -12.13 -19.48
C PRO A 166 3.46 -13.12 -18.32
N ALA A 167 2.25 -13.25 -17.77
CA ALA A 167 1.91 -14.33 -16.85
C ALA A 167 1.77 -15.66 -17.62
N GLU A 168 1.76 -16.80 -16.92
CA GLU A 168 1.75 -18.12 -17.58
C GLU A 168 0.44 -18.39 -18.35
N GLU A 169 -0.64 -17.72 -17.96
CA GLU A 169 -1.97 -17.85 -18.55
C GLU A 169 -2.17 -17.01 -19.83
N THR A 170 -1.28 -16.05 -20.14
CA THR A 170 -1.47 -15.15 -21.31
C THR A 170 -0.18 -14.99 -22.13
N PRO A 171 -0.24 -14.99 -23.47
CA PRO A 171 0.97 -15.12 -24.29
C PRO A 171 1.77 -13.82 -24.48
N PHE A 172 1.30 -12.67 -23.96
CA PHE A 172 1.93 -11.37 -24.20
C PHE A 172 1.70 -10.35 -23.08
N ALA A 173 2.61 -9.37 -23.04
CA ALA A 173 2.51 -8.12 -22.32
C ALA A 173 2.64 -6.97 -23.33
N PHE A 174 2.12 -5.79 -23.03
CA PHE A 174 2.20 -4.64 -23.94
C PHE A 174 2.38 -3.30 -23.23
N VAL A 175 2.81 -2.29 -23.98
CA VAL A 175 2.89 -0.87 -23.56
C VAL A 175 2.72 0.02 -24.78
N ASN A 176 2.04 1.17 -24.64
CA ASN A 176 1.79 2.14 -25.71
C ASN A 176 2.75 3.33 -25.63
N ALA A 177 3.06 3.79 -24.42
CA ALA A 177 4.07 4.83 -24.20
C ALA A 177 4.79 4.67 -22.87
N ILE A 178 6.01 5.20 -22.82
CA ILE A 178 6.81 5.32 -21.60
C ILE A 178 7.28 6.77 -21.49
N GLU A 179 7.04 7.40 -20.35
CA GLU A 179 7.72 8.63 -19.94
C GLU A 179 8.72 8.26 -18.83
N ALA A 180 9.95 8.78 -18.89
CA ALA A 180 10.88 8.78 -17.77
C ALA A 180 11.63 10.12 -17.76
N PHE A 181 11.58 10.89 -16.67
CA PHE A 181 12.26 12.18 -16.61
C PHE A 181 12.70 12.56 -15.20
N LEU A 182 13.80 13.31 -15.11
CA LEU A 182 14.39 13.76 -13.85
C LEU A 182 13.48 14.82 -13.20
N LEU A 183 13.24 14.66 -11.90
CA LEU A 183 12.47 15.60 -11.09
C LEU A 183 13.33 16.76 -10.56
N PRO A 184 12.70 17.85 -10.10
CA PRO A 184 13.37 18.92 -9.35
C PRO A 184 14.21 18.40 -8.18
N GLN A 185 15.25 19.14 -7.82
CA GLN A 185 16.00 18.88 -6.59
C GLN A 185 15.07 19.05 -5.38
N ASN A 186 15.29 18.25 -4.34
CA ASN A 186 14.48 18.25 -3.10
C ASN A 186 12.97 17.98 -3.31
N PHE A 187 12.56 17.39 -4.44
CA PHE A 187 11.17 16.98 -4.69
C PHE A 187 10.64 16.02 -3.59
N PHE A 188 11.53 15.22 -3.02
CA PHE A 188 11.32 14.53 -1.74
C PHE A 188 12.23 15.14 -0.69
N MET A 189 11.68 15.42 0.50
CA MET A 189 12.46 15.91 1.63
C MET A 189 13.21 14.74 2.27
N ASP A 190 14.49 14.56 1.93
CA ASP A 190 15.41 13.56 2.51
C ASP A 190 15.75 13.84 4.00
N ASN A 191 14.95 14.67 4.67
CA ASN A 191 15.12 15.03 6.07
C ASN A 191 14.74 13.88 7.01
N ALA A 192 15.57 13.69 8.04
CA ALA A 192 15.38 12.72 9.12
C ALA A 192 14.15 12.96 10.02
N SER A 193 13.23 13.85 9.62
CA SER A 193 11.98 14.18 10.31
C SER A 193 10.77 13.37 9.81
N ALA A 194 10.82 12.81 8.60
CA ALA A 194 9.84 11.80 8.20
C ALA A 194 9.93 10.63 9.19
N THR A 195 8.81 10.26 9.80
CA THR A 195 8.78 9.24 10.85
C THR A 195 7.86 8.08 10.42
N PRO A 196 8.42 6.91 10.03
CA PRO A 196 9.83 6.59 9.78
C PRO A 196 10.43 7.31 8.54
N PRO A 197 11.78 7.40 8.44
CA PRO A 197 12.45 8.20 7.42
C PRO A 197 12.26 7.67 6.01
N LEU A 198 12.22 8.60 5.04
CA LEU A 198 11.92 8.32 3.64
C LEU A 198 13.08 7.63 2.92
N ARG A 199 13.20 6.31 3.08
CA ARG A 199 14.18 5.50 2.34
C ARG A 199 13.68 5.21 0.93
N THR A 200 13.77 6.19 0.04
CA THR A 200 13.55 6.06 -1.42
C THR A 200 14.47 5.05 -2.09
N LYS A 201 15.59 4.68 -1.44
CA LYS A 201 16.47 3.57 -1.86
C LYS A 201 15.89 2.17 -1.65
N ASP A 202 14.82 2.03 -0.86
CA ASP A 202 14.24 0.73 -0.52
C ASP A 202 13.14 0.25 -1.51
N GLY A 203 12.73 1.07 -2.48
CA GLY A 203 11.65 0.73 -3.42
C GLY A 203 11.21 1.87 -4.33
N ALA A 204 10.17 1.65 -5.12
CA ALA A 204 9.50 2.68 -5.92
C ALA A 204 8.23 3.17 -5.21
N LEU A 205 7.82 4.41 -5.46
CA LEU A 205 6.56 4.98 -4.95
C LEU A 205 5.54 5.06 -6.09
N ARG A 206 4.40 4.36 -5.98
CA ARG A 206 3.32 4.38 -6.96
C ARG A 206 2.23 5.34 -6.53
N THR A 207 1.88 6.33 -7.36
CA THR A 207 0.78 7.26 -7.06
C THR A 207 -0.55 6.50 -6.93
N ARG A 208 -1.32 6.81 -5.87
CA ARG A 208 -2.67 6.28 -5.63
C ARG A 208 -3.74 7.37 -5.70
N TYR A 209 -3.47 8.52 -5.10
CA TYR A 209 -4.38 9.66 -5.03
C TYR A 209 -3.58 10.97 -5.09
N ARG A 210 -4.18 11.99 -5.70
CA ARG A 210 -3.65 13.36 -5.81
C ARG A 210 -4.82 14.32 -5.83
N ILE A 211 -4.95 15.09 -4.76
CA ILE A 211 -6.21 15.71 -4.35
C ILE A 211 -6.00 17.22 -4.17
N ASN A 212 -6.82 18.02 -4.86
CA ASN A 212 -6.96 19.46 -4.66
C ASN A 212 -8.08 19.71 -3.63
N VAL A 213 -7.74 20.15 -2.42
CA VAL A 213 -8.68 20.16 -1.29
C VAL A 213 -9.45 21.47 -1.24
N GLY A 214 -10.77 21.40 -1.41
CA GLY A 214 -11.65 22.57 -1.56
C GLY A 214 -11.53 23.27 -2.92
N GLY A 215 -10.78 22.70 -3.87
CA GLY A 215 -10.52 23.24 -5.20
C GLY A 215 -11.15 22.42 -6.34
N LEU A 216 -10.94 22.88 -7.58
CA LEU A 216 -11.40 22.20 -8.80
C LEU A 216 -10.32 21.28 -9.37
N GLU A 217 -10.72 20.41 -10.31
CA GLU A 217 -9.80 19.57 -11.06
C GLU A 217 -8.77 20.41 -11.84
N VAL A 218 -7.49 20.07 -11.74
CA VAL A 218 -6.40 20.86 -12.36
C VAL A 218 -5.18 20.01 -12.71
N ASN A 219 -4.59 20.27 -13.88
CA ASN A 219 -3.31 19.70 -14.29
C ASN A 219 -2.16 20.65 -13.95
N ASP A 220 -1.01 20.10 -13.58
CA ASP A 220 0.17 20.87 -13.17
C ASP A 220 1.35 20.85 -14.18
N THR A 221 2.44 21.51 -13.79
CA THR A 221 3.67 21.68 -14.59
C THR A 221 4.38 20.36 -14.92
N LEU A 222 4.11 19.28 -14.17
CA LEU A 222 4.61 17.92 -14.39
C LEU A 222 3.58 17.02 -15.08
N TRP A 223 2.50 17.59 -15.62
CA TRP A 223 1.36 16.89 -16.24
C TRP A 223 0.68 15.90 -15.28
N ARG A 224 0.63 16.23 -13.98
CA ARG A 224 -0.11 15.46 -12.97
C ARG A 224 -1.51 16.06 -12.81
N ASN A 225 -2.53 15.20 -12.83
CA ASN A 225 -3.90 15.61 -12.54
C ASN A 225 -4.19 15.61 -11.03
N TRP A 226 -4.79 16.68 -10.53
CA TRP A 226 -5.27 16.86 -9.16
C TRP A 226 -6.79 16.91 -9.17
N VAL A 227 -7.45 15.96 -8.51
CA VAL A 227 -8.93 15.86 -8.48
C VAL A 227 -9.51 16.50 -7.20
N PRO A 228 -10.77 16.97 -7.22
CA PRO A 228 -11.45 17.48 -6.02
C PRO A 228 -11.53 16.46 -4.88
N ASP A 229 -11.67 16.94 -3.64
CA ASP A 229 -11.65 16.10 -2.45
C ASP A 229 -13.01 15.57 -1.97
N ASP A 230 -14.11 16.09 -2.51
CA ASP A 230 -15.47 15.88 -2.00
C ASP A 230 -15.91 14.40 -2.00
N ASP A 231 -15.53 13.62 -3.02
CA ASP A 231 -15.81 12.17 -3.13
C ASP A 231 -15.09 11.32 -2.06
N TYR A 232 -14.10 11.90 -1.38
CA TYR A 232 -13.28 11.22 -0.36
C TYR A 232 -13.64 11.60 1.06
N LEU A 233 -14.61 12.49 1.28
CA LEU A 233 -15.07 12.89 2.61
C LEU A 233 -15.84 11.75 3.30
N ALA A 234 -15.50 11.48 4.56
CA ALA A 234 -16.25 10.53 5.38
C ALA A 234 -17.61 11.12 5.81
N PHE A 235 -18.64 10.27 5.85
CA PHE A 235 -20.02 10.64 6.20
C PHE A 235 -20.09 11.53 7.45
N GLY A 236 -20.53 12.79 7.26
CA GLY A 236 -20.73 13.77 8.33
C GLY A 236 -19.68 14.91 8.40
N GLY A 237 -18.62 14.88 7.58
CA GLY A 237 -17.62 15.95 7.54
C GLY A 237 -18.17 17.26 6.97
N SER A 238 -18.54 18.21 7.83
CA SER A 238 -18.96 19.56 7.44
C SER A 238 -17.77 20.52 7.47
N GLY A 239 -16.98 20.51 6.39
CA GLY A 239 -15.90 21.48 6.15
C GLY A 239 -16.30 22.50 5.09
N ALA A 240 -15.92 23.77 5.26
CA ALA A 240 -16.18 24.83 4.31
C ALA A 240 -15.03 24.96 3.30
N ASN A 241 -15.33 25.10 2.01
CA ASN A 241 -14.32 25.42 1.00
C ASN A 241 -13.98 26.92 1.09
N ARG A 242 -12.70 27.26 1.21
CA ARG A 242 -12.22 28.65 1.34
C ARG A 242 -11.17 28.96 0.27
N PRO A 243 -11.51 29.81 -0.72
CA PRO A 243 -10.55 30.28 -1.71
C PRO A 243 -9.73 31.47 -1.18
N PHE A 244 -8.56 31.68 -1.79
CA PHE A 244 -7.66 32.81 -1.56
C PHE A 244 -7.40 33.55 -2.86
N SER A 245 -7.65 34.87 -2.86
CA SER A 245 -7.48 35.74 -4.05
C SER A 245 -6.23 36.61 -4.00
N GLY A 246 -5.36 36.42 -3.00
CA GLY A 246 -4.08 37.13 -2.88
C GLY A 246 -2.97 36.48 -3.69
N LYS A 247 -1.80 37.11 -3.70
CA LYS A 247 -0.58 36.53 -4.28
C LYS A 247 0.08 35.59 -3.25
N LEU A 248 0.49 34.41 -3.68
CA LEU A 248 1.30 33.51 -2.85
C LEU A 248 2.70 34.10 -2.63
N HIS A 249 3.21 33.95 -1.40
CA HIS A 249 4.56 34.35 -1.02
C HIS A 249 5.57 33.25 -1.39
N GLN A 250 6.87 33.57 -1.33
CA GLN A 250 7.91 32.59 -1.67
C GLN A 250 7.90 31.43 -0.66
N ALA A 251 8.16 30.22 -1.15
CA ALA A 251 8.16 29.00 -0.35
C ALA A 251 9.21 29.04 0.76
N SER A 252 8.82 28.59 1.95
CA SER A 252 9.70 28.53 3.14
C SER A 252 10.87 27.54 3.02
N GLN A 253 10.96 26.77 1.93
CA GLN A 253 11.95 25.71 1.69
C GLN A 253 12.91 26.00 0.52
N GLY A 254 12.87 27.20 -0.06
CA GLY A 254 13.71 27.56 -1.23
C GLY A 254 13.33 26.86 -2.55
N LEU A 255 12.21 26.13 -2.55
CA LEU A 255 11.63 25.47 -3.72
C LEU A 255 10.76 26.43 -4.53
N THR A 256 10.80 26.28 -5.85
CA THR A 256 9.75 26.76 -6.77
C THR A 256 8.52 25.88 -6.61
N VAL A 257 7.60 26.29 -5.72
CA VAL A 257 6.41 25.51 -5.33
C VAL A 257 5.59 24.97 -6.51
N GLN A 258 5.53 25.71 -7.62
CA GLN A 258 4.86 25.32 -8.87
C GLN A 258 5.37 23.99 -9.47
N GLU A 259 6.55 23.50 -9.09
CA GLU A 259 7.08 22.19 -9.48
C GLU A 259 6.67 21.06 -8.51
N ILE A 260 6.18 21.40 -7.30
CA ILE A 260 5.69 20.47 -6.28
C ILE A 260 4.17 20.31 -6.34
N ALA A 261 3.43 21.39 -6.54
CA ALA A 261 1.99 21.42 -6.82
C ALA A 261 1.62 22.79 -7.41
N PRO A 262 0.57 22.91 -8.24
CA PRO A 262 0.23 24.17 -8.89
C PRO A 262 -0.33 25.18 -7.88
N ASP A 263 -0.22 26.48 -8.16
CA ASP A 263 -0.69 27.55 -7.26
C ASP A 263 -2.17 27.38 -6.89
N SER A 264 -2.99 26.85 -7.81
CA SER A 264 -4.41 26.53 -7.61
C SER A 264 -4.71 25.56 -6.47
N VAL A 265 -3.76 24.70 -6.10
CA VAL A 265 -3.85 23.84 -4.91
C VAL A 265 -3.65 24.66 -3.64
N TYR A 266 -2.72 25.62 -3.65
CA TYR A 266 -2.41 26.44 -2.47
C TYR A 266 -3.28 27.70 -2.32
N THR A 267 -4.05 28.07 -3.35
CA THR A 267 -5.08 29.13 -3.28
C THR A 267 -6.46 28.61 -2.90
N THR A 268 -6.62 27.32 -2.61
CA THR A 268 -7.85 26.75 -2.05
C THR A 268 -7.55 25.90 -0.83
N CYS A 269 -8.51 25.77 0.07
CA CYS A 269 -8.47 24.79 1.16
C CYS A 269 -9.89 24.39 1.56
N LYS A 270 -10.02 23.28 2.29
CA LYS A 270 -11.21 22.98 3.08
C LYS A 270 -10.90 23.20 4.55
N GLU A 271 -11.66 24.06 5.22
CA GLU A 271 -11.47 24.44 6.62
C GLU A 271 -12.58 23.92 7.53
N ALA A 272 -12.19 23.53 8.75
CA ALA A 272 -13.07 23.28 9.88
C ALA A 272 -12.91 24.45 10.85
N SER A 273 -14.01 25.11 11.22
CA SER A 273 -14.03 26.22 12.17
C SER A 273 -15.02 25.94 13.30
N VAL A 274 -14.73 26.46 14.50
CA VAL A 274 -15.69 26.46 15.61
C VAL A 274 -16.21 27.89 15.81
N ASP A 275 -17.46 28.11 15.43
CA ASP A 275 -18.17 29.34 15.80
C ASP A 275 -18.40 29.38 17.32
N ASN A 276 -18.20 30.55 17.94
CA ASN A 276 -18.32 30.72 19.40
C ASN A 276 -19.76 30.54 19.95
N ASN A 277 -20.74 30.15 19.13
CA ASN A 277 -22.17 30.07 19.47
C ASN A 277 -22.63 28.68 20.00
N GLY A 278 -21.75 27.94 20.66
CA GLY A 278 -22.16 27.01 21.72
C GLY A 278 -22.67 25.62 21.32
N ALA A 279 -22.38 25.11 20.12
CA ALA A 279 -22.55 23.69 19.81
C ALA A 279 -21.27 22.91 20.16
N SER A 280 -21.35 21.97 21.12
CA SER A 280 -20.19 21.28 21.71
C SER A 280 -19.57 20.17 20.84
N ASN A 281 -19.82 20.17 19.53
CA ASN A 281 -19.22 19.23 18.59
C ASN A 281 -18.11 19.95 17.82
N PHE A 282 -16.85 19.67 18.15
CA PHE A 282 -15.72 20.11 17.33
C PHE A 282 -15.86 19.48 15.94
N PRO A 283 -16.04 20.26 14.85
CA PRO A 283 -16.10 19.68 13.52
C PRO A 283 -14.69 19.22 13.17
N ASN A 284 -14.52 17.90 13.01
CA ASN A 284 -13.38 17.37 12.31
C ASN A 284 -13.74 17.18 10.84
N ILE A 285 -12.79 17.45 9.94
CA ILE A 285 -12.89 16.97 8.57
C ILE A 285 -12.13 15.67 8.53
N THR A 286 -12.75 14.62 8.00
CA THR A 286 -12.12 13.30 7.85
C THR A 286 -12.24 12.87 6.40
N TRP A 287 -11.11 12.59 5.75
CA TRP A 287 -11.05 11.95 4.44
C TRP A 287 -10.80 10.44 4.58
N ARG A 288 -11.24 9.65 3.60
CA ARG A 288 -11.04 8.21 3.54
C ARG A 288 -10.71 7.74 2.12
N PHE A 289 -9.64 6.96 2.00
CA PHE A 289 -9.10 6.49 0.72
C PHE A 289 -8.93 4.96 0.71
N ASN A 290 -9.11 4.34 -0.46
CA ASN A 290 -8.98 2.88 -0.63
C ASN A 290 -7.52 2.51 -0.91
N VAL A 291 -6.87 1.87 0.05
CA VAL A 291 -5.43 1.56 0.01
C VAL A 291 -5.18 0.05 0.02
N SER A 292 -4.02 -0.36 -0.46
CA SER A 292 -3.58 -1.75 -0.32
C SER A 292 -3.45 -2.11 1.16
N LYS A 293 -3.83 -3.32 1.56
CA LYS A 293 -3.72 -3.80 2.95
C LYS A 293 -2.27 -4.11 3.32
N LYS A 294 -1.88 -3.87 4.58
CA LYS A 294 -0.51 -4.11 5.11
C LYS A 294 0.62 -3.47 4.27
N ALA A 295 0.34 -2.34 3.62
CA ALA A 295 1.28 -1.64 2.75
C ALA A 295 1.75 -0.33 3.40
N ARG A 296 2.99 0.08 3.12
CA ARG A 296 3.46 1.41 3.51
C ARG A 296 3.02 2.42 2.46
N HIS A 297 2.64 3.61 2.90
CA HIS A 297 2.32 4.74 2.03
C HIS A 297 3.16 5.95 2.43
N LEU A 298 3.64 6.71 1.44
CA LEU A 298 4.01 8.10 1.63
C LEU A 298 2.74 8.94 1.48
N VAL A 299 2.47 9.77 2.47
CA VAL A 299 1.35 10.71 2.51
C VAL A 299 1.97 12.11 2.55
N ARG A 300 1.72 12.90 1.52
CA ARG A 300 2.15 14.29 1.43
C ARG A 300 0.94 15.19 1.63
N LEU A 301 1.04 16.10 2.61
CA LEU A 301 0.01 17.08 2.91
C LEU A 301 0.51 18.47 2.53
N HIS A 302 -0.30 19.21 1.79
CA HIS A 302 0.02 20.54 1.28
C HIS A 302 -0.73 21.60 2.09
N PHE A 303 -0.01 22.66 2.47
CA PHE A 303 -0.51 23.72 3.32
C PHE A 303 -0.09 25.10 2.80
N CYS A 304 -0.97 26.08 2.96
CA CYS A 304 -0.69 27.49 2.71
C CYS A 304 -1.56 28.32 3.67
N ASP A 305 -0.94 28.98 4.65
CA ASP A 305 -1.68 29.69 5.70
C ASP A 305 -2.02 31.12 5.30
N PHE A 306 -3.24 31.30 4.77
CA PHE A 306 -3.88 32.59 4.54
C PHE A 306 -5.04 32.85 5.53
N ILE A 307 -5.07 32.13 6.65
CA ILE A 307 -6.17 32.15 7.64
C ILE A 307 -5.74 32.79 8.96
N SER A 308 -4.48 32.58 9.38
CA SER A 308 -3.91 33.22 10.56
C SER A 308 -3.97 34.75 10.48
N VAL A 309 -4.19 35.39 11.63
CA VAL A 309 -4.10 36.86 11.77
C VAL A 309 -2.64 37.29 11.93
N SER A 310 -1.81 36.43 12.53
CA SER A 310 -0.37 36.58 12.61
C SER A 310 0.32 35.20 12.76
N PRO A 311 1.63 35.08 12.47
CA PRO A 311 2.34 33.81 12.58
C PRO A 311 2.19 33.14 13.95
N GLY A 312 1.83 31.85 13.93
CA GLY A 312 1.77 30.98 15.11
C GLY A 312 0.47 31.02 15.90
N THR A 313 -0.57 31.74 15.44
CA THR A 313 -1.87 31.82 16.14
C THR A 313 -2.81 30.65 15.82
N VAL A 314 -2.76 30.10 14.61
CA VAL A 314 -3.47 28.87 14.22
C VAL A 314 -2.60 27.66 14.47
N LYS A 315 -3.13 26.70 15.24
CA LYS A 315 -2.54 25.36 15.47
C LYS A 315 -3.65 24.34 15.52
N PHE A 316 -3.47 23.20 14.86
CA PHE A 316 -4.52 22.19 14.77
C PHE A 316 -3.98 20.77 14.82
N ASP A 317 -4.84 19.84 15.22
CA ASP A 317 -4.48 18.43 15.34
C ASP A 317 -4.69 17.73 13.99
N LEU A 318 -3.64 17.08 13.50
CA LEU A 318 -3.64 16.20 12.33
C LEU A 318 -3.54 14.75 12.80
N ASN A 319 -4.53 13.93 12.47
CA ASN A 319 -4.53 12.50 12.74
C ASN A 319 -4.37 11.73 11.42
N LEU A 320 -3.26 11.01 11.27
CA LEU A 320 -2.93 10.23 10.07
C LEU A 320 -3.28 8.73 10.22
N SER A 321 -3.34 8.25 11.46
CA SER A 321 -3.78 6.91 11.84
C SER A 321 -4.17 6.88 13.31
N THR A 322 -4.69 5.77 13.83
CA THR A 322 -5.04 5.64 15.27
C THR A 322 -3.87 5.89 16.21
N ASN A 323 -2.63 5.75 15.73
CA ASN A 323 -1.41 5.82 16.53
C ASN A 323 -0.47 6.96 16.07
N LEU A 324 -0.88 7.78 15.09
CA LEU A 324 -0.08 8.86 14.54
C LEU A 324 -0.92 10.14 14.49
N SER A 325 -0.74 10.97 15.51
CA SER A 325 -1.31 12.31 15.65
C SER A 325 -0.19 13.32 15.81
N GLN A 326 -0.31 14.48 15.19
CA GLN A 326 0.65 15.59 15.29
C GLN A 326 -0.07 16.93 15.35
N VAL A 327 0.48 17.87 16.14
CA VAL A 327 0.03 19.26 16.12
C VAL A 327 0.73 19.97 14.97
N ILE A 328 -0.05 20.47 14.02
CA ILE A 328 0.43 21.31 12.92
C ILE A 328 0.39 22.78 13.36
N ASP A 329 1.54 23.43 13.27
CA ASP A 329 1.71 24.87 13.37
C ASP A 329 2.29 25.35 12.03
N PRO A 330 1.45 25.89 11.12
CA PRO A 330 1.88 26.28 9.78
C PRO A 330 2.99 27.33 9.74
N ASN A 331 3.27 28.00 10.87
CA ASN A 331 4.27 29.04 11.00
C ASN A 331 5.44 28.68 11.92
N SER A 332 5.50 27.42 12.39
CA SER A 332 6.63 26.95 13.19
C SER A 332 7.90 26.89 12.33
N GLY A 333 8.95 27.56 12.80
CA GLY A 333 10.25 27.62 12.11
C GLY A 333 10.78 29.04 11.85
N GLY A 334 9.96 30.08 12.02
CA GLY A 334 10.43 31.48 12.01
C GLY A 334 10.73 32.09 10.64
N PHE A 335 10.36 31.41 9.55
CA PHE A 335 10.61 31.84 8.16
C PHE A 335 9.35 31.98 7.29
N SER A 336 8.15 31.72 7.80
CA SER A 336 6.92 31.85 7.01
C SER A 336 6.36 33.27 7.05
N GLU A 337 6.37 33.94 5.90
CA GLU A 337 5.35 34.93 5.61
C GLU A 337 4.00 34.21 5.47
N MET A 338 2.89 34.89 5.78
CA MET A 338 1.56 34.32 5.53
C MET A 338 1.36 34.13 4.03
N ALA A 339 0.54 33.15 3.65
CA ALA A 339 0.37 32.67 2.28
C ALA A 339 1.68 32.19 1.59
N SER A 340 2.70 31.77 2.35
CA SER A 340 3.82 30.96 1.86
C SER A 340 3.42 29.47 1.80
N PRO A 341 3.47 28.82 0.63
CA PRO A 341 3.16 27.40 0.52
C PRO A 341 4.26 26.49 1.09
N PHE A 342 3.86 25.35 1.66
CA PHE A 342 4.75 24.25 2.08
C PHE A 342 4.05 22.90 2.04
N PHE A 343 4.81 21.82 2.21
CA PHE A 343 4.27 20.46 2.35
C PHE A 343 4.98 19.68 3.46
N LEU A 344 4.31 18.64 3.96
CA LEU A 344 4.82 17.69 4.97
C LEU A 344 4.66 16.25 4.49
N ASP A 345 5.72 15.46 4.63
CA ASP A 345 5.82 14.06 4.19
C ASP A 345 5.77 13.08 5.38
N PHE A 346 4.84 12.12 5.34
CA PHE A 346 4.64 11.11 6.38
C PHE A 346 4.65 9.69 5.81
N VAL A 347 5.30 8.75 6.49
CA VAL A 347 5.24 7.33 6.11
C VAL A 347 4.21 6.60 6.97
N VAL A 348 3.04 6.32 6.40
CA VAL A 348 1.88 5.75 7.09
C VAL A 348 1.67 4.30 6.67
N PRO A 349 1.73 3.31 7.59
CA PRO A 349 1.33 1.94 7.29
C PRO A 349 -0.19 1.81 7.25
N SER A 350 -0.73 1.07 6.28
CA SER A 350 -2.13 0.63 6.28
C SER A 350 -2.31 -0.66 7.07
N ASP A 351 -3.50 -0.82 7.65
CA ASP A 351 -3.91 -2.03 8.37
C ASP A 351 -4.63 -3.03 7.44
N ASP A 352 -5.36 -3.97 8.04
CA ASP A 352 -6.19 -4.95 7.31
C ASP A 352 -7.58 -4.43 6.88
N SER A 353 -7.94 -3.16 7.18
CA SER A 353 -9.24 -2.61 6.77
C SER A 353 -9.33 -2.42 5.26
N GLY A 354 -8.21 -2.06 4.60
CA GLY A 354 -8.18 -1.64 3.20
C GLY A 354 -8.51 -0.15 2.98
N TYR A 355 -8.63 0.62 4.05
CA TYR A 355 -8.87 2.06 4.02
C TYR A 355 -7.78 2.79 4.81
N MET A 356 -7.45 4.01 4.38
CA MET A 356 -6.67 4.96 5.16
C MET A 356 -7.55 6.18 5.42
N SER A 357 -7.57 6.67 6.66
CA SER A 357 -8.39 7.83 7.04
C SER A 357 -7.52 8.88 7.71
N PHE A 358 -7.66 10.11 7.24
CA PHE A 358 -6.94 11.28 7.73
C PHE A 358 -7.96 12.25 8.29
N SER A 359 -7.71 12.85 9.45
CA SER A 359 -8.56 13.91 9.96
C SER A 359 -7.79 15.11 10.47
N ILE A 360 -8.39 16.28 10.31
CA ILE A 360 -7.94 17.54 10.90
C ILE A 360 -9.01 18.07 11.86
N ALA A 361 -8.58 18.62 12.99
CA ALA A 361 -9.47 19.18 14.01
C ALA A 361 -8.87 20.46 14.63
N PRO A 362 -9.66 21.54 14.82
CA PRO A 362 -9.17 22.78 15.43
C PRO A 362 -8.55 22.56 16.82
N GLY A 363 -7.32 23.01 17.03
CA GLY A 363 -6.63 22.83 18.29
C GLY A 363 -7.24 23.68 19.41
N ASN A 364 -7.36 23.12 20.62
CA ASN A 364 -8.04 23.77 21.75
C ASN A 364 -7.51 25.16 22.12
N ASN A 365 -6.21 25.40 21.87
CA ASN A 365 -5.49 26.63 22.24
C ASN A 365 -5.25 27.58 21.05
N SER A 366 -5.83 27.31 19.87
CA SER A 366 -5.65 28.16 18.67
C SER A 366 -6.64 29.32 18.61
N ILE A 367 -6.21 30.44 18.02
CA ILE A 367 -7.00 31.65 17.83
C ILE A 367 -6.71 32.19 16.41
N PRO A 368 -7.65 32.09 15.44
CA PRO A 368 -8.95 31.44 15.53
C PRO A 368 -8.86 29.92 15.68
N LYS A 369 -9.94 29.29 16.18
CA LYS A 369 -10.08 27.83 16.23
C LYS A 369 -10.43 27.30 14.84
N VAL A 370 -9.40 27.15 14.01
CA VAL A 370 -9.51 26.63 12.65
C VAL A 370 -8.49 25.51 12.41
N ALA A 371 -8.86 24.52 11.62
CA ALA A 371 -7.97 23.56 10.97
C ALA A 371 -8.24 23.58 9.46
N PHE A 372 -7.20 23.45 8.63
CA PHE A 372 -7.36 23.49 7.17
C PHE A 372 -6.37 22.58 6.46
N LEU A 373 -6.68 22.23 5.22
CA LEU A 373 -5.79 21.49 4.31
C LEU A 373 -5.99 22.00 2.87
N ASN A 374 -4.90 22.18 2.13
CA ASN A 374 -4.92 22.71 0.75
C ASN A 374 -4.80 21.60 -0.30
N GLY A 375 -4.05 20.53 -0.02
CA GLY A 375 -3.88 19.41 -0.95
C GLY A 375 -3.34 18.15 -0.29
N LEU A 376 -3.47 17.01 -0.97
CA LEU A 376 -3.05 15.70 -0.46
C LEU A 376 -2.59 14.78 -1.61
N GLU A 377 -1.38 14.23 -1.50
CA GLU A 377 -0.91 13.12 -2.34
C GLU A 377 -0.73 11.84 -1.51
N ILE A 378 -1.17 10.69 -2.03
CA ILE A 378 -0.96 9.38 -1.42
C ILE A 378 -0.22 8.50 -2.42
N MET A 379 0.95 8.02 -2.03
CA MET A 379 1.82 7.15 -2.83
C MET A 379 2.09 5.86 -2.06
N GLU A 380 1.99 4.71 -2.73
CA GLU A 380 2.21 3.38 -2.16
C GLU A 380 3.64 2.91 -2.42
N PHE A 381 4.33 2.40 -1.40
CA PHE A 381 5.65 1.78 -1.60
C PHE A 381 5.48 0.41 -2.28
N VAL A 382 6.07 0.26 -3.46
CA VAL A 382 6.12 -0.98 -4.25
C VAL A 382 7.56 -1.40 -4.52
N GLY A 383 7.78 -2.66 -4.86
CA GLY A 383 9.11 -3.18 -5.23
C GLY A 383 9.83 -4.07 -4.20
N ASN A 384 9.26 -4.31 -3.00
CA ASN A 384 9.88 -5.14 -1.94
C ASN A 384 10.12 -6.63 -2.29
N LYS A 385 9.78 -7.10 -3.49
CA LYS A 385 10.12 -8.44 -3.98
C LYS A 385 11.34 -8.34 -4.90
N ILE A 386 12.49 -8.78 -4.41
CA ILE A 386 13.67 -9.04 -5.26
C ILE A 386 13.28 -10.11 -6.28
N ILE A 387 13.12 -9.71 -7.54
CA ILE A 387 13.00 -10.66 -8.63
C ILE A 387 14.41 -11.17 -8.91
N VAL A 388 14.64 -12.46 -8.68
CA VAL A 388 15.77 -13.16 -9.29
C VAL A 388 15.48 -13.21 -10.80
N VAL A 389 15.95 -12.19 -11.53
CA VAL A 389 15.96 -12.21 -12.98
C VAL A 389 16.83 -13.41 -13.37
N PRO A 390 16.30 -14.42 -14.10
CA PRO A 390 17.16 -15.42 -14.68
C PRO A 390 18.11 -14.70 -15.60
N VAL A 391 19.42 -14.80 -15.31
CA VAL A 391 20.44 -14.39 -16.28
C VAL A 391 20.31 -15.37 -17.43
N ASP A 392 19.55 -14.98 -18.45
CA ASP A 392 19.44 -15.73 -19.70
C ASP A 392 20.86 -15.81 -20.26
N GLU A 393 21.43 -17.02 -20.30
CA GLU A 393 22.81 -17.21 -20.72
C GLU A 393 22.97 -16.61 -22.12
N HIS A 394 23.95 -15.72 -22.27
CA HIS A 394 24.33 -15.24 -23.58
C HIS A 394 24.60 -16.46 -24.48
N GLU A 395 23.82 -16.62 -25.56
CA GLU A 395 24.16 -17.49 -26.69
C GLU A 395 25.45 -16.95 -27.36
N SER A 396 26.59 -17.13 -26.69
CA SER A 396 27.91 -17.02 -27.31
C SER A 396 28.14 -18.28 -28.13
N LYS A 397 27.66 -18.25 -29.38
CA LYS A 397 28.05 -19.28 -30.35
C LYS A 397 29.58 -19.27 -30.47
N ASN A 398 30.15 -20.47 -30.32
CA ASN A 398 31.55 -20.85 -30.58
C ASN A 398 32.59 -20.39 -29.54
N HIS A 399 32.97 -21.30 -28.64
CA HIS A 399 34.39 -21.69 -28.44
C HIS A 399 34.62 -23.01 -27.66
N LEU A 400 33.58 -23.83 -27.44
CA LEU A 400 33.67 -25.04 -26.62
C LEU A 400 34.57 -26.15 -27.21
N ALA A 401 34.70 -26.24 -28.54
CA ALA A 401 35.48 -27.29 -29.22
C ALA A 401 36.99 -27.28 -28.90
N LEU A 402 37.56 -26.16 -28.43
CA LEU A 402 38.99 -26.03 -28.18
C LEU A 402 39.41 -26.35 -26.73
N ARG A 403 38.46 -26.41 -25.77
CA ARG A 403 38.77 -26.63 -24.34
C ARG A 403 38.62 -28.07 -23.86
N ILE A 404 37.96 -28.93 -24.64
CA ILE A 404 37.79 -30.35 -24.30
C ILE A 404 39.09 -31.16 -24.52
N GLY A 405 40.02 -30.67 -25.36
CA GLY A 405 41.27 -31.35 -25.68
C GLY A 405 42.37 -31.31 -24.60
N SER A 406 42.36 -30.35 -23.67
CA SER A 406 43.48 -30.16 -22.72
C SER A 406 43.31 -30.84 -21.36
N ALA A 407 42.09 -31.11 -20.92
CA ALA A 407 41.84 -31.76 -19.62
C ALA A 407 42.16 -33.27 -19.62
N GLY A 408 41.88 -33.97 -20.72
CA GLY A 408 42.15 -35.41 -20.85
C GLY A 408 43.64 -35.77 -20.82
N GLY A 409 44.49 -34.94 -21.42
CA GLY A 409 45.94 -35.15 -21.45
C GLY A 409 46.59 -35.09 -20.07
N VAL A 410 46.19 -34.12 -19.23
CA VAL A 410 46.75 -33.96 -17.88
C VAL A 410 46.37 -35.14 -16.96
N ALA A 411 45.12 -35.61 -17.05
CA ALA A 411 44.69 -36.79 -16.30
C ALA A 411 45.49 -38.06 -16.69
N LEU A 412 45.73 -38.28 -17.99
CA LEU A 412 46.52 -39.41 -18.47
C LEU A 412 47.98 -39.36 -17.97
N VAL A 413 48.61 -38.20 -18.02
CA VAL A 413 49.99 -37.99 -17.54
C VAL A 413 50.09 -38.23 -16.02
N LEU A 414 49.13 -37.74 -15.23
CA LEU A 414 49.10 -37.97 -13.78
C LEU A 414 48.93 -39.47 -13.43
N VAL A 415 48.09 -40.20 -14.16
CA VAL A 415 47.94 -41.66 -14.00
C VAL A 415 49.23 -42.40 -14.35
N LEU A 416 49.92 -42.01 -15.42
CA LEU A 416 51.21 -42.61 -15.81
C LEU A 416 52.32 -42.34 -14.78
N ILE A 417 52.37 -41.14 -14.19
CA ILE A 417 53.31 -40.80 -13.11
C ILE A 417 52.99 -41.62 -11.85
N LEU A 418 51.71 -41.79 -11.49
CA LEU A 418 51.29 -42.65 -10.38
C LEU A 418 51.72 -44.10 -10.59
N LEU A 419 51.46 -44.67 -11.76
CA LEU A 419 51.87 -46.04 -12.11
C LEU A 419 53.39 -46.20 -12.08
N PHE A 420 54.15 -45.24 -12.62
CA PHE A 420 55.61 -45.25 -12.58
C PHE A 420 56.14 -45.19 -11.14
N SER A 421 55.53 -44.37 -10.28
CA SER A 421 55.88 -44.30 -8.85
C SER A 421 55.56 -45.59 -8.09
N LEU A 422 54.50 -46.30 -8.48
CA LEU A 422 54.12 -47.59 -7.91
C LEU A 422 55.13 -48.69 -8.30
N CYS A 423 55.55 -48.73 -9.57
CA CYS A 423 56.59 -49.63 -10.06
C CYS A 423 57.95 -49.42 -9.35
N LEU A 424 58.28 -48.18 -8.99
CA LEU A 424 59.51 -47.87 -8.24
C LEU A 424 59.43 -48.26 -6.75
N ARG A 425 58.24 -48.34 -6.15
CA ARG A 425 58.06 -48.75 -4.74
C ARG A 425 58.00 -50.26 -4.51
N LEU A 426 58.03 -51.07 -5.57
CA LEU A 426 58.10 -52.54 -5.48
C LEU A 426 59.52 -53.09 -5.19
N LYS A 427 60.53 -52.22 -4.94
CA LYS A 427 61.91 -52.63 -4.61
C LYS A 427 62.48 -51.93 -3.36
N ARG A 428 62.07 -52.37 -2.15
CA ARG A 428 62.93 -52.66 -0.96
C ARG A 428 62.10 -52.96 0.32
N PRO A 429 62.68 -53.62 1.36
CA PRO A 429 61.91 -54.42 2.34
C PRO A 429 61.50 -53.72 3.65
N LYS A 430 60.60 -54.37 4.41
CA LYS A 430 60.12 -54.02 5.77
C LYS A 430 61.15 -54.42 6.85
N PRO A 431 61.25 -53.67 7.97
CA PRO A 431 60.60 -54.02 9.27
C PRO A 431 60.08 -52.76 10.04
N VAL A 432 59.44 -52.74 11.24
CA VAL A 432 58.85 -53.72 12.19
C VAL A 432 57.64 -53.06 12.95
N LYS A 433 57.10 -53.66 14.03
CA LYS A 433 55.96 -53.19 14.87
C LYS A 433 56.34 -52.26 16.05
N ALA A 434 55.35 -51.50 16.55
CA ALA A 434 55.02 -51.34 17.98
C ALA A 434 53.52 -50.95 18.15
N GLU A 435 52.95 -51.05 19.36
CA GLU A 435 51.49 -51.23 19.61
C GLU A 435 50.95 -50.31 20.74
N PHE A 436 49.64 -50.39 21.06
CA PHE A 436 48.92 -49.85 22.24
C PHE A 436 48.59 -48.33 22.35
N LEU A 437 47.49 -47.85 22.98
CA LEU A 437 46.09 -48.34 23.17
C LEU A 437 45.18 -47.20 23.74
N TYR A 438 43.85 -47.27 23.48
CA TYR A 438 42.69 -46.70 24.23
C TYR A 438 42.54 -45.19 24.58
N GLY A 439 41.28 -44.66 24.54
CA GLY A 439 41.00 -43.29 25.09
C GLY A 439 39.61 -42.61 24.97
N LYS A 440 38.52 -43.28 24.57
CA LYS A 440 37.07 -42.93 24.72
C LYS A 440 36.63 -41.57 25.38
N GLY A 441 36.09 -40.63 24.56
CA GLY A 441 34.67 -40.17 24.64
C GLY A 441 34.18 -38.89 25.40
N ARG A 442 33.25 -38.18 24.73
CA ARG A 442 32.11 -37.30 25.19
C ARG A 442 32.26 -35.78 25.49
N SER A 443 31.61 -35.00 24.61
CA SER A 443 30.64 -33.88 24.81
C SER A 443 30.88 -32.70 25.77
N PRO A 444 30.52 -31.48 25.32
CA PRO A 444 29.90 -30.46 26.18
C PRO A 444 28.58 -29.88 25.61
N SER A 445 27.68 -29.48 26.51
CA SER A 445 26.46 -28.70 26.23
C SER A 445 26.54 -27.35 26.96
N TRP A 446 26.19 -26.25 26.31
CA TRP A 446 26.12 -24.92 26.95
C TRP A 446 24.67 -24.41 26.99
N ILE A 447 24.28 -23.92 28.16
CA ILE A 447 23.03 -23.21 28.44
C ILE A 447 23.38 -21.73 28.56
N THR A 448 22.48 -20.84 28.12
CA THR A 448 22.61 -19.40 28.36
C THR A 448 21.27 -18.85 28.85
N GLU A 449 21.27 -18.26 30.04
CA GLU A 449 20.11 -17.59 30.62
C GLU A 449 19.73 -16.33 29.82
N LYS A 450 18.45 -15.97 29.85
CA LYS A 450 17.97 -14.63 29.49
C LYS A 450 17.15 -14.08 30.65
N THR A 451 17.48 -12.85 31.04
CA THR A 451 16.88 -12.14 32.17
C THR A 451 15.46 -11.67 31.84
N GLU A 452 14.48 -12.08 32.64
CA GLU A 452 13.14 -11.48 32.65
C GLU A 452 13.12 -10.27 33.59
N ASN A 453 12.63 -9.12 33.13
CA ASN A 453 12.25 -7.99 33.99
C ASN A 453 11.38 -6.98 33.21
N ALA A 454 10.08 -7.23 33.11
CA ALA A 454 9.05 -6.26 32.64
C ALA A 454 7.61 -6.71 32.98
N SER A 455 7.35 -7.18 34.21
CA SER A 455 6.06 -7.76 34.62
C SER A 455 5.33 -6.97 35.71
N SER A 456 4.77 -5.80 35.35
CA SER A 456 3.77 -5.13 36.18
C SER A 456 2.88 -4.19 35.34
N ASN A 457 1.61 -4.57 35.13
CA ASN A 457 0.46 -3.70 34.77
C ASN A 457 -0.83 -4.50 34.42
N VAL A 458 -0.80 -5.84 34.38
CA VAL A 458 -1.98 -6.69 34.05
C VAL A 458 -2.97 -6.85 35.22
N THR A 459 -2.54 -6.54 36.44
CA THR A 459 -3.23 -6.86 37.70
C THR A 459 -4.54 -6.10 37.96
N ASN A 460 -5.01 -5.26 37.04
CA ASN A 460 -6.22 -4.43 37.17
C ASN A 460 -7.35 -4.78 36.18
N LEU A 461 -7.28 -5.97 35.55
CA LEU A 461 -8.42 -6.54 34.83
C LEU A 461 -9.43 -7.16 35.83
N ASN A 462 -10.73 -7.04 35.54
CA ASN A 462 -11.83 -7.45 36.43
C ASN A 462 -11.67 -8.88 36.97
N LEU A 463 -11.18 -9.01 38.21
CA LEU A 463 -10.85 -10.28 38.88
C LEU A 463 -12.02 -11.28 38.90
N LYS A 464 -13.26 -10.78 38.84
CA LYS A 464 -14.51 -11.57 38.85
C LYS A 464 -14.71 -12.44 37.59
N LEU A 465 -14.01 -12.13 36.49
CA LEU A 465 -14.12 -12.86 35.21
C LEU A 465 -12.93 -13.80 34.95
N LYS A 466 -11.97 -13.93 35.88
CA LYS A 466 -10.85 -14.85 35.71
C LYS A 466 -11.28 -16.29 35.98
N MET A 467 -11.03 -17.17 35.02
CA MET A 467 -11.28 -18.61 35.08
C MET A 467 -9.95 -19.37 35.16
N SER A 468 -9.94 -20.53 35.82
CA SER A 468 -8.74 -21.38 35.87
C SER A 468 -8.54 -22.14 34.56
N LEU A 469 -7.28 -22.43 34.22
CA LEU A 469 -6.98 -23.29 33.08
C LEU A 469 -7.56 -24.71 33.26
N ALA A 470 -7.61 -25.21 34.50
CA ALA A 470 -8.20 -26.52 34.82
C ALA A 470 -9.69 -26.61 34.43
N GLU A 471 -10.47 -25.56 34.73
CA GLU A 471 -11.89 -25.46 34.38
C GLU A 471 -12.10 -25.44 32.85
N ILE A 472 -11.26 -24.70 32.12
CA ILE A 472 -11.32 -24.62 30.65
C ILE A 472 -10.91 -25.96 30.00
N LEU A 473 -9.90 -26.64 30.56
CA LEU A 473 -9.47 -27.97 30.11
C LEU A 473 -10.56 -29.02 30.36
N ALA A 474 -11.28 -28.96 31.48
CA ALA A 474 -12.44 -29.80 31.73
C ALA A 474 -13.55 -29.52 30.71
N ALA A 475 -13.92 -28.24 30.53
CA ALA A 475 -15.00 -27.81 29.64
C ALA A 475 -14.77 -28.12 28.15
N THR A 476 -13.51 -28.18 27.70
CA THR A 476 -13.13 -28.46 26.31
C THR A 476 -12.61 -29.87 26.07
N HIS A 477 -12.64 -30.74 27.09
CA HIS A 477 -11.99 -32.07 27.08
C HIS A 477 -10.54 -32.01 26.57
N ASN A 478 -9.73 -31.14 27.17
CA ASN A 478 -8.34 -30.86 26.79
C ASN A 478 -8.21 -30.40 25.32
N PHE A 479 -8.97 -29.36 24.94
CA PHE A 479 -9.01 -28.80 23.58
C PHE A 479 -9.22 -29.85 22.48
N ASN A 480 -10.19 -30.75 22.68
CA ASN A 480 -10.45 -31.88 21.79
C ASN A 480 -10.69 -31.40 20.34
N PRO A 481 -9.95 -31.87 19.32
CA PRO A 481 -10.14 -31.45 17.93
C PRO A 481 -11.56 -31.67 17.37
N LYS A 482 -12.35 -32.60 17.95
CA LYS A 482 -13.76 -32.81 17.59
C LYS A 482 -14.68 -31.67 18.01
N LEU A 483 -14.23 -30.81 18.94
CA LEU A 483 -14.96 -29.65 19.43
C LEU A 483 -14.49 -28.33 18.77
N LEU A 484 -13.52 -28.39 17.84
CA LEU A 484 -13.08 -27.23 17.08
C LEU A 484 -14.24 -26.72 16.19
N ILE A 485 -14.66 -25.48 16.41
CA ILE A 485 -15.74 -24.80 15.67
C ILE A 485 -15.24 -23.67 14.77
N GLY A 486 -13.99 -23.22 14.95
CA GLY A 486 -13.35 -22.24 14.06
C GLY A 486 -11.83 -22.18 14.25
N GLU A 487 -11.12 -21.83 13.19
CA GLU A 487 -9.66 -21.66 13.17
C GLU A 487 -9.31 -20.51 12.21
N GLY A 488 -8.38 -19.64 12.60
CA GLY A 488 -7.97 -18.49 11.78
C GLY A 488 -6.86 -17.68 12.45
N GLY A 489 -6.57 -16.48 11.91
CA GLY A 489 -5.47 -15.62 12.37
C GLY A 489 -5.55 -15.12 13.82
N PHE A 490 -6.67 -15.35 14.51
CA PHE A 490 -6.88 -15.01 15.92
C PHE A 490 -6.83 -16.22 16.86
N GLY A 491 -6.38 -17.39 16.37
CA GLY A 491 -6.28 -18.63 17.12
C GLY A 491 -7.40 -19.63 16.80
N LYS A 492 -7.66 -20.53 17.75
CA LYS A 492 -8.60 -21.65 17.61
C LYS A 492 -9.78 -21.49 18.56
N VAL A 493 -10.98 -21.72 18.05
CA VAL A 493 -12.23 -21.63 18.81
C VAL A 493 -12.81 -23.02 19.00
N TYR A 494 -12.95 -23.43 20.26
CA TYR A 494 -13.51 -24.71 20.66
C TYR A 494 -14.89 -24.51 21.30
N LYS A 495 -15.82 -25.41 21.03
CA LYS A 495 -17.04 -25.53 21.83
C LYS A 495 -16.71 -26.19 23.16
N GLY A 496 -17.20 -25.63 24.26
CA GLY A 496 -17.10 -26.24 25.58
C GLY A 496 -18.43 -26.23 26.34
N THR A 497 -18.46 -26.94 27.45
CA THR A 497 -19.55 -26.94 28.42
C THR A 497 -18.96 -26.78 29.81
N LEU A 498 -19.26 -25.68 30.50
CA LEU A 498 -18.81 -25.46 31.88
C LEU A 498 -19.52 -26.43 32.85
N GLU A 499 -18.99 -26.59 34.07
CA GLU A 499 -19.60 -27.45 35.10
C GLU A 499 -21.04 -27.03 35.45
N THR A 500 -21.37 -25.75 35.26
CA THR A 500 -22.71 -25.18 35.38
C THR A 500 -23.70 -25.65 34.30
N GLY A 501 -23.24 -26.40 33.30
CA GLY A 501 -24.00 -26.78 32.11
C GLY A 501 -24.04 -25.72 31.01
N MET A 502 -23.46 -24.53 31.24
CA MET A 502 -23.42 -23.46 30.25
C MET A 502 -22.54 -23.84 29.05
N LYS A 503 -23.10 -23.77 27.84
CA LYS A 503 -22.35 -23.92 26.59
C LYS A 503 -21.54 -22.65 26.31
N VAL A 504 -20.26 -22.81 25.98
CA VAL A 504 -19.34 -21.70 25.73
C VAL A 504 -18.54 -21.88 24.45
N ALA A 505 -18.10 -20.76 23.87
CA ALA A 505 -17.11 -20.70 22.81
C ALA A 505 -15.77 -20.25 23.40
N VAL A 506 -14.78 -21.14 23.37
CA VAL A 506 -13.46 -20.97 23.98
C VAL A 506 -12.45 -20.61 22.89
N LYS A 507 -12.12 -19.33 22.76
CA LYS A 507 -11.11 -18.79 21.83
C LYS A 507 -9.74 -18.83 22.51
N ARG A 508 -8.89 -19.78 22.09
CA ARG A 508 -7.50 -19.93 22.53
C ARG A 508 -6.59 -19.21 21.53
N SER A 509 -5.90 -18.16 21.98
CA SER A 509 -4.91 -17.45 21.18
C SER A 509 -3.64 -18.29 20.98
N ASP A 510 -2.94 -18.09 19.87
CA ASP A 510 -1.66 -18.77 19.62
C ASP A 510 -0.52 -18.06 20.36
N SER A 511 0.09 -18.73 21.34
CA SER A 511 1.15 -18.19 22.19
C SER A 511 2.54 -18.20 21.52
N SER A 512 2.70 -18.86 20.37
CA SER A 512 4.01 -19.16 19.76
C SER A 512 4.86 -17.95 19.35
N HIS A 513 4.28 -16.74 19.24
CA HIS A 513 4.97 -15.56 18.72
C HIS A 513 4.78 -14.27 19.57
N GLY A 514 4.09 -14.33 20.71
CA GLY A 514 3.83 -13.15 21.57
C GLY A 514 2.94 -12.05 20.95
N GLN A 515 2.49 -12.25 19.71
CA GLN A 515 1.82 -11.26 18.85
C GLN A 515 0.31 -11.07 19.13
N GLY A 516 -0.21 -11.65 20.21
CA GLY A 516 -1.64 -11.56 20.59
C GLY A 516 -1.91 -10.95 21.97
N LEU A 517 -0.87 -10.52 22.69
CA LEU A 517 -0.97 -10.06 24.07
C LEU A 517 -1.64 -8.67 24.21
N PRO A 518 -1.36 -7.67 23.35
CA PRO A 518 -2.14 -6.43 23.32
C PRO A 518 -3.62 -6.65 22.99
N GLU A 519 -3.90 -7.52 22.01
CA GLU A 519 -5.24 -7.86 21.52
C GLU A 519 -6.04 -8.54 22.62
N PHE A 520 -5.49 -9.57 23.26
CA PHE A 520 -6.11 -10.26 24.39
C PHE A 520 -6.45 -9.29 25.53
N ARG A 521 -5.49 -8.45 25.96
CA ARG A 521 -5.73 -7.46 27.02
C ARG A 521 -6.79 -6.43 26.64
N THR A 522 -6.83 -6.00 25.38
CA THR A 522 -7.82 -5.05 24.86
C THR A 522 -9.21 -5.70 24.80
N GLU A 523 -9.31 -6.94 24.31
CA GLU A 523 -10.55 -7.73 24.31
C GLU A 523 -11.06 -7.91 25.75
N VAL A 524 -10.25 -8.35 26.73
CA VAL A 524 -10.71 -8.46 28.13
C VAL A 524 -11.15 -7.09 28.69
N MET A 525 -10.39 -6.02 28.46
CA MET A 525 -10.70 -4.68 28.98
C MET A 525 -12.02 -4.12 28.45
N VAL A 526 -12.28 -4.27 27.15
CA VAL A 526 -13.48 -3.76 26.48
C VAL A 526 -14.68 -4.66 26.76
N LEU A 527 -14.53 -5.97 26.57
CA LEU A 527 -15.63 -6.93 26.69
C LEU A 527 -16.12 -7.10 28.13
N SER A 528 -15.25 -6.89 29.14
CA SER A 528 -15.66 -6.94 30.56
C SER A 528 -16.49 -5.73 31.02
N LYS A 529 -16.61 -4.67 30.19
CA LYS A 529 -17.38 -3.45 30.49
C LYS A 529 -18.71 -3.36 29.76
N ILE A 530 -18.95 -4.20 28.75
CA ILE A 530 -20.15 -4.13 27.91
C ILE A 530 -21.08 -5.32 28.16
N GLN A 531 -22.37 -5.03 28.28
CA GLN A 531 -23.39 -6.06 28.38
C GLN A 531 -24.67 -5.58 27.68
N HIS A 532 -25.04 -6.24 26.59
CA HIS A 532 -26.18 -5.86 25.77
C HIS A 532 -26.78 -7.07 25.07
N ARG A 533 -28.10 -7.06 24.81
CA ARG A 533 -28.80 -8.17 24.16
C ARG A 533 -28.28 -8.48 22.74
N HIS A 534 -27.75 -7.47 22.07
CA HIS A 534 -27.20 -7.56 20.71
C HIS A 534 -25.67 -7.39 20.71
N LEU A 535 -25.00 -8.01 21.68
CA LEU A 535 -23.55 -8.21 21.71
C LEU A 535 -23.26 -9.60 22.29
N VAL A 536 -22.16 -10.22 21.87
CA VAL A 536 -21.69 -11.49 22.44
C VAL A 536 -21.06 -11.23 23.81
N SER A 537 -21.59 -11.88 24.85
CA SER A 537 -21.13 -11.71 26.23
C SER A 537 -19.83 -12.47 26.49
N LEU A 538 -18.84 -11.81 27.09
CA LEU A 538 -17.67 -12.48 27.68
C LEU A 538 -18.10 -13.12 29.00
N VAL A 539 -17.98 -14.44 29.08
CA VAL A 539 -18.27 -15.25 30.28
C VAL A 539 -17.06 -15.24 31.22
N GLY A 540 -15.85 -15.28 30.65
CA GLY A 540 -14.61 -15.19 31.42
C GLY A 540 -13.36 -15.22 30.55
N TYR A 541 -12.19 -15.17 31.19
CA TYR A 541 -10.88 -15.26 30.55
C TYR A 541 -9.90 -16.04 31.41
N CYS A 542 -8.90 -16.65 30.77
CA CYS A 542 -7.77 -17.27 31.45
C CYS A 542 -6.46 -16.67 30.94
N ASP A 543 -5.56 -16.43 31.89
CA ASP A 543 -4.19 -15.93 31.74
C ASP A 543 -3.35 -16.69 32.79
N GLU A 544 -3.03 -17.94 32.47
CA GLU A 544 -2.32 -18.91 33.30
C GLU A 544 -1.38 -19.75 32.44
N GLY A 545 -0.13 -19.97 32.87
CA GLY A 545 0.80 -20.88 32.19
C GLY A 545 1.18 -20.50 30.74
N SER A 546 1.08 -19.21 30.39
CA SER A 546 1.20 -18.66 29.02
C SER A 546 0.02 -18.95 28.07
N GLU A 547 -1.09 -19.52 28.58
CA GLU A 547 -2.36 -19.63 27.87
C GLU A 547 -3.17 -18.33 27.97
N MET A 548 -3.44 -17.71 26.83
CA MET A 548 -4.35 -16.57 26.70
C MET A 548 -5.67 -17.06 26.07
N ILE A 549 -6.73 -17.11 26.87
CA ILE A 549 -8.01 -17.72 26.47
C ILE A 549 -9.18 -16.81 26.82
N LEU A 550 -10.08 -16.61 25.86
CA LEU A 550 -11.35 -15.90 26.05
C LEU A 550 -12.51 -16.88 25.96
N VAL A 551 -13.45 -16.79 26.90
CA VAL A 551 -14.62 -17.66 27.01
C VAL A 551 -15.87 -16.82 26.79
N PHE A 552 -16.57 -17.09 25.69
CA PHE A 552 -17.80 -16.40 25.30
C PHE A 552 -19.03 -17.31 25.48
N GLU A 553 -20.22 -16.71 25.50
CA GLU A 553 -21.46 -17.49 25.30
C GLU A 553 -21.44 -18.20 23.94
N PHE A 554 -21.90 -19.45 23.89
CA PHE A 554 -22.05 -20.18 22.63
C PHE A 554 -23.35 -19.79 21.93
N LEU A 555 -23.32 -19.57 20.62
CA LEU A 555 -24.49 -19.14 19.83
C LEU A 555 -24.87 -20.22 18.81
N GLU A 556 -26.02 -20.86 19.05
CA GLU A 556 -26.46 -22.10 18.40
C GLU A 556 -26.55 -22.07 16.88
N LYS A 557 -26.84 -20.90 16.28
CA LYS A 557 -27.06 -20.78 14.84
C LYS A 557 -25.80 -20.36 14.07
N GLY A 558 -24.67 -20.10 14.74
CA GLY A 558 -23.42 -19.77 14.06
C GLY A 558 -23.44 -18.38 13.41
N THR A 559 -22.68 -18.19 12.32
CA THR A 559 -22.47 -16.86 11.72
C THR A 559 -23.56 -16.52 10.72
N LEU A 560 -23.93 -15.24 10.61
CA LEU A 560 -24.86 -14.76 9.59
C LEU A 560 -24.42 -15.12 8.16
N ARG A 561 -23.11 -15.21 7.90
CA ARG A 561 -22.56 -15.68 6.61
C ARG A 561 -23.09 -17.06 6.23
N ASP A 562 -23.17 -17.98 7.18
CA ASP A 562 -23.60 -19.37 6.94
C ASP A 562 -25.07 -19.44 6.49
N HIS A 563 -25.88 -18.45 6.88
CA HIS A 563 -27.29 -18.31 6.49
C HIS A 563 -27.53 -17.45 5.24
N LEU A 564 -26.56 -16.62 4.85
CA LEU A 564 -26.66 -15.71 3.69
C LEU A 564 -26.11 -16.32 2.40
N TYR A 565 -25.03 -17.09 2.45
CA TYR A 565 -24.23 -17.47 1.28
C TYR A 565 -24.16 -18.98 1.02
N SER A 566 -25.22 -19.72 1.38
CA SER A 566 -25.37 -21.18 1.32
C SER A 566 -24.71 -21.88 0.11
N THR A 567 -23.42 -22.20 0.21
CA THR A 567 -22.72 -23.10 -0.71
C THR A 567 -22.94 -24.54 -0.27
N LYS A 568 -23.27 -25.42 -1.22
CA LYS A 568 -23.57 -26.85 -0.96
C LYS A 568 -22.38 -27.66 -0.41
N GLU A 569 -21.20 -27.06 -0.26
CA GLU A 569 -19.93 -27.76 -0.06
C GLU A 569 -19.30 -27.57 1.33
N CYS A 570 -19.84 -26.73 2.22
CA CYS A 570 -19.18 -26.37 3.48
C CYS A 570 -19.86 -26.84 4.79
N SER A 571 -21.12 -27.31 4.77
CA SER A 571 -21.82 -27.68 6.01
C SER A 571 -21.54 -29.11 6.49
N LYS A 572 -20.61 -29.26 7.44
CA LYS A 572 -20.42 -30.51 8.21
C LYS A 572 -21.58 -30.83 9.19
N ASN A 573 -22.62 -29.99 9.25
CA ASN A 573 -23.82 -30.19 10.07
C ASN A 573 -25.09 -30.15 9.20
N PRO A 574 -25.82 -31.27 9.02
CA PRO A 574 -27.03 -31.33 8.19
C PRO A 574 -28.25 -30.56 8.74
N SER A 575 -28.21 -30.13 10.02
CA SER A 575 -29.34 -29.56 10.76
C SER A 575 -29.56 -28.06 10.57
N ALA A 576 -28.65 -27.36 9.87
CA ALA A 576 -28.71 -25.90 9.67
C ALA A 576 -29.34 -25.48 8.31
N LYS A 577 -30.17 -26.34 7.70
CA LYS A 577 -30.95 -25.97 6.50
C LYS A 577 -32.15 -25.10 6.88
N THR A 578 -31.95 -23.80 7.06
CA THR A 578 -33.06 -22.84 7.14
C THR A 578 -32.63 -21.52 6.51
N GLU A 579 -33.11 -21.27 5.29
CA GLU A 579 -32.92 -19.97 4.64
C GLU A 579 -33.68 -18.90 5.43
N LEU A 580 -32.98 -17.81 5.81
CA LEU A 580 -33.61 -16.72 6.54
C LEU A 580 -34.68 -16.06 5.67
N ASN A 581 -35.90 -15.96 6.18
CA ASN A 581 -36.96 -15.20 5.53
C ASN A 581 -36.73 -13.68 5.66
N TRP A 582 -37.45 -12.88 4.87
CA TRP A 582 -37.28 -11.42 4.85
C TRP A 582 -37.51 -10.73 6.20
N LYS A 583 -38.44 -11.24 7.02
CA LYS A 583 -38.70 -10.70 8.37
C LYS A 583 -37.50 -10.92 9.28
N GLN A 584 -36.95 -12.14 9.30
CA GLN A 584 -35.75 -12.49 10.07
C GLN A 584 -34.55 -11.66 9.62
N ARG A 585 -34.35 -11.46 8.32
CA ARG A 585 -33.27 -10.60 7.79
C ARG A 585 -33.39 -9.17 8.30
N LEU A 586 -34.59 -8.60 8.30
CA LEU A 586 -34.85 -7.26 8.84
C LEU A 586 -34.62 -7.20 10.35
N GLU A 587 -35.09 -8.20 11.11
CA GLU A 587 -34.87 -8.31 12.56
C GLU A 587 -33.38 -8.44 12.92
N ILE A 588 -32.60 -9.16 12.11
CA ILE A 588 -31.13 -9.29 12.21
C ILE A 588 -30.43 -7.96 11.93
N CYS A 589 -30.82 -7.23 10.89
CA CYS A 589 -30.30 -5.89 10.61
C CYS A 589 -30.59 -4.92 11.75
N ILE A 590 -31.82 -4.92 12.28
CA ILE A 590 -32.23 -4.09 13.42
C ILE A 590 -31.44 -4.48 14.68
N GLY A 591 -31.25 -5.77 14.95
CA GLY A 591 -30.45 -6.25 16.08
C GLY A 591 -29.00 -5.79 16.00
N SER A 592 -28.37 -6.00 14.84
CA SER A 592 -26.99 -5.56 14.56
C SER A 592 -26.84 -4.03 14.74
N ALA A 593 -27.79 -3.25 14.23
CA ALA A 593 -27.81 -1.79 14.39
C ALA A 593 -27.98 -1.37 15.87
N LYS A 594 -28.80 -2.08 16.65
CA LYS A 594 -28.93 -1.84 18.10
C LYS A 594 -27.65 -2.16 18.86
N GLY A 595 -26.96 -3.25 18.51
CA GLY A 595 -25.65 -3.59 19.06
C GLY A 595 -24.63 -2.49 18.83
N LEU A 596 -24.50 -2.03 17.59
CA LEU A 596 -23.61 -0.93 17.22
C LEU A 596 -24.01 0.40 17.87
N HIS A 597 -25.30 0.71 17.97
CA HIS A 597 -25.77 1.90 18.66
C HIS A 597 -25.34 1.89 20.13
N TYR A 598 -25.58 0.80 20.86
CA TYR A 598 -25.13 0.67 22.26
C TYR A 598 -23.61 0.81 22.41
N LEU A 599 -22.83 0.22 21.50
CA LEU A 599 -21.38 0.40 21.51
C LEU A 599 -20.99 1.87 21.30
N HIS A 600 -21.57 2.55 20.32
CA HIS A 600 -21.22 3.94 19.98
C HIS A 600 -21.70 4.98 21.00
N THR A 601 -22.82 4.74 21.71
CA THR A 601 -23.38 5.67 22.71
C THR A 601 -23.03 5.32 24.16
N GLY A 602 -22.17 4.32 24.38
CA GLY A 602 -21.73 3.89 25.70
C GLY A 602 -20.97 4.98 26.49
N PRO A 603 -21.08 4.99 27.83
CA PRO A 603 -20.63 6.10 28.68
C PRO A 603 -19.10 6.36 28.70
N ASP A 604 -18.29 5.38 28.28
CA ASP A 604 -16.81 5.47 28.27
C ASP A 604 -16.26 6.07 26.95
N GLY A 605 -17.06 6.84 26.20
CA GLY A 605 -16.62 7.56 24.99
C GLY A 605 -16.83 6.83 23.65
N GLY A 606 -17.67 5.80 23.62
CA GLY A 606 -18.03 5.05 22.41
C GLY A 606 -16.99 4.02 21.96
N ILE A 607 -17.43 2.77 21.82
CA ILE A 607 -16.59 1.64 21.37
C ILE A 607 -16.84 1.40 19.88
N PHE A 608 -15.79 1.51 19.05
CA PHE A 608 -15.89 1.18 17.63
C PHE A 608 -15.56 -0.30 17.40
N HIS A 609 -16.54 -1.09 16.93
CA HIS A 609 -16.35 -2.53 16.67
C HIS A 609 -15.29 -2.82 15.59
N ARG A 610 -15.14 -1.91 14.60
CA ARG A 610 -14.18 -1.94 13.46
C ARG A 610 -14.27 -3.12 12.48
N ASP A 611 -14.68 -4.31 12.91
CA ASP A 611 -14.77 -5.53 12.08
C ASP A 611 -16.22 -6.04 11.97
N VAL A 612 -17.15 -5.17 11.55
CA VAL A 612 -18.57 -5.54 11.36
C VAL A 612 -18.74 -6.19 9.99
N LYS A 613 -19.00 -7.50 9.98
CA LYS A 613 -19.17 -8.31 8.78
C LYS A 613 -20.03 -9.54 9.08
N SER A 614 -20.57 -10.18 8.06
CA SER A 614 -21.44 -11.36 8.19
C SER A 614 -20.80 -12.57 8.88
N THR A 615 -19.46 -12.66 8.96
CA THR A 615 -18.78 -13.70 9.76
C THR A 615 -18.69 -13.38 11.26
N ASN A 616 -18.88 -12.11 11.64
CA ASN A 616 -18.76 -11.64 13.03
C ASN A 616 -20.11 -11.29 13.66
N ILE A 617 -21.19 -11.26 12.87
CA ILE A 617 -22.57 -11.23 13.38
C ILE A 617 -22.97 -12.68 13.65
N LEU A 618 -23.19 -13.02 14.91
CA LEU A 618 -23.59 -14.36 15.35
C LEU A 618 -25.09 -14.39 15.67
N LEU A 619 -25.69 -15.56 15.49
CA LEU A 619 -27.12 -15.77 15.70
C LEU A 619 -27.36 -16.74 16.87
N ASP A 620 -28.16 -16.31 17.85
CA ASP A 620 -28.61 -17.18 18.95
C ASP A 620 -29.63 -18.23 18.48
N GLU A 621 -30.09 -19.10 19.38
CA GLU A 621 -31.09 -20.14 19.09
C GLU A 621 -32.42 -19.61 18.52
N HIS A 622 -32.72 -18.32 18.72
CA HIS A 622 -33.92 -17.62 18.26
C HIS A 622 -33.67 -16.71 17.03
N TYR A 623 -32.49 -16.79 16.41
CA TYR A 623 -32.04 -15.92 15.30
C TYR A 623 -31.89 -14.44 15.67
N VAL A 624 -31.73 -14.11 16.96
CA VAL A 624 -31.36 -12.75 17.38
C VAL A 624 -29.88 -12.52 17.07
N ALA A 625 -29.60 -11.43 16.35
CA ALA A 625 -28.24 -11.00 16.04
C ALA A 625 -27.51 -10.45 17.27
N LYS A 626 -26.26 -10.87 17.43
CA LYS A 626 -25.26 -10.45 18.42
C LYS A 626 -23.91 -10.16 17.77
#